data_AF-A0A3D9V9L8-F1
#
_entry.id   AF-A0A3D9V9L8-F1
#
_cell.length_a   1.000
_cell.length_b   1.000
_cell.length_c   1.000
_cell.angle_alpha   90.00
_cell.angle_beta   90.00
_cell.angle_gamma   90.00
#
_symmetry.space_group_name_H-M   'P 1'
#
loop_
_entity.id
_entity.type
_entity.pdbx_description
1 polymer ?
#
loop_
_entity_poly.entity_id
_entity_poly.type
_entity_poly.pdbx_seq_one_letter_code
_entity_poly.pdbx_strand_id
1 'polypeptide(L)'
;MPDMSFSTMRRLTLVGAAFALLSSGCGTVEEAVGQVSAEAAARAIGGTVGRLLADHGIRLDGKPRCSADMSVVEGDAALDGTVRCTGRTSTGQDIEATFDGSVSTTSCTGSLIVTVGGRQIIQTPDLPACELASG
;
A
#
# COMPACT_ATOMS: atom_id res chain seq x y z
N MET A 1 24.43 61.95 -30.52
CA MET A 1 25.64 61.91 -29.67
C MET A 1 25.26 61.22 -28.37
N PRO A 2 25.93 60.10 -28.02
CA PRO A 2 25.63 59.32 -26.82
C PRO A 2 26.31 59.97 -25.60
N ASP A 3 25.65 59.94 -24.44
CA ASP A 3 26.34 60.08 -23.16
C ASP A 3 26.18 58.79 -22.36
N MET A 4 27.34 58.20 -22.08
CA MET A 4 27.53 56.97 -21.33
C MET A 4 27.65 57.33 -19.86
N SER A 5 26.92 56.65 -18.98
CA SER A 5 27.33 56.55 -17.58
C SER A 5 27.24 55.10 -17.11
N PHE A 6 28.40 54.46 -17.09
CA PHE A 6 28.65 53.18 -16.44
C PHE A 6 28.97 53.45 -14.95
N SER A 7 28.19 52.87 -14.05
CA SER A 7 28.59 52.65 -12.66
C SER A 7 28.22 51.23 -12.22
N THR A 8 29.20 50.36 -12.41
CA THR A 8 29.69 49.29 -11.54
C THR A 8 28.83 48.85 -10.32
N MET A 9 28.43 47.58 -10.38
CA MET A 9 28.29 46.56 -9.32
C MET A 9 27.56 46.90 -8.00
N ARG A 10 26.49 46.14 -7.73
CA ARG A 10 26.42 45.33 -6.49
C ARG A 10 25.49 44.13 -6.64
N ARG A 11 26.03 42.97 -6.22
CA ARG A 11 25.44 41.62 -6.21
C ARG A 11 24.22 41.51 -5.28
N LEU A 12 23.47 40.42 -5.52
CA LEU A 12 22.47 39.74 -4.66
C LEU A 12 21.18 40.55 -4.44
N THR A 13 20.00 40.04 -4.76
CA THR A 13 19.41 38.89 -4.06
C THR A 13 18.33 38.24 -4.93
N LEU A 14 18.41 36.93 -5.08
CA LEU A 14 17.53 36.07 -5.85
C LEU A 14 16.40 35.61 -4.91
N VAL A 15 15.26 36.30 -4.90
CA VAL A 15 14.03 35.84 -4.22
C VAL A 15 12.84 36.32 -5.04
N GLY A 16 12.09 35.39 -5.61
CA GLY A 16 10.89 35.70 -6.38
C GLY A 16 10.26 34.44 -6.92
N ALA A 17 9.56 33.72 -6.04
CA ALA A 17 8.80 32.53 -6.33
C ALA A 17 7.83 32.72 -7.52
N ALA A 18 7.92 31.83 -8.49
CA ALA A 18 6.87 31.60 -9.48
C ALA A 18 6.99 30.16 -9.99
N PHE A 19 6.77 29.19 -9.10
CA PHE A 19 6.48 27.81 -9.52
C PHE A 19 5.02 27.77 -9.96
N ALA A 20 4.79 28.17 -11.21
CA ALA A 20 3.52 27.95 -11.90
C ALA A 20 3.44 26.47 -12.30
N LEU A 21 2.94 25.63 -11.40
CA LEU A 21 2.47 24.27 -11.71
C LEU A 21 0.96 24.20 -11.50
N LEU A 22 0.23 24.79 -12.43
CA LEU A 22 -1.21 24.58 -12.58
C LEU A 22 -1.50 24.57 -14.08
N SER A 23 -1.65 23.37 -14.67
CA SER A 23 -2.69 23.01 -15.65
C SER A 23 -2.27 21.89 -16.61
N SER A 24 -2.52 20.65 -16.19
CA SER A 24 -2.79 19.55 -17.12
C SER A 24 -3.59 18.45 -16.39
N GLY A 25 -4.93 18.46 -16.58
CA GLY A 25 -5.90 17.38 -16.26
C GLY A 25 -6.05 17.05 -14.77
N CYS A 26 -7.15 17.33 -14.07
CA CYS A 26 -8.53 16.83 -14.25
C CYS A 26 -8.61 15.29 -14.29
N GLY A 27 -8.90 14.69 -13.13
CA GLY A 27 -9.08 13.25 -12.88
C GLY A 27 -7.92 12.61 -12.12
N THR A 28 -8.20 11.81 -11.10
CA THR A 28 -7.31 10.77 -10.52
C THR A 28 -6.26 11.10 -9.42
N VAL A 29 -6.38 12.15 -8.60
CA VAL A 29 -5.54 12.20 -7.36
C VAL A 29 -6.15 11.42 -6.19
N GLU A 30 -7.47 11.30 -6.10
CA GLU A 30 -8.10 10.42 -5.10
C GLU A 30 -8.03 8.93 -5.51
N GLU A 31 -8.17 8.63 -6.80
CA GLU A 31 -8.10 7.25 -7.33
C GLU A 31 -6.66 6.69 -7.31
N ALA A 32 -5.65 7.52 -7.59
CA ALA A 32 -4.25 7.08 -7.49
C ALA A 32 -3.83 6.81 -6.05
N VAL A 33 -4.33 7.58 -5.08
CA VAL A 33 -4.04 7.34 -3.65
C VAL A 33 -4.77 6.07 -3.17
N GLY A 34 -6.01 5.82 -3.60
CA GLY A 34 -6.74 4.59 -3.30
C GLY A 34 -6.09 3.33 -3.88
N GLN A 35 -5.67 3.35 -5.16
CA GLN A 35 -5.05 2.18 -5.82
C GLN A 35 -3.64 1.87 -5.30
N VAL A 36 -2.81 2.91 -5.07
CA VAL A 36 -1.47 2.74 -4.47
C VAL A 36 -1.60 2.17 -3.05
N SER A 37 -2.66 2.52 -2.32
CA SER A 37 -2.92 2.01 -0.97
C SER A 37 -3.45 0.58 -0.97
N ALA A 38 -4.31 0.20 -1.93
CA ALA A 38 -4.83 -1.17 -2.05
C ALA A 38 -3.72 -2.17 -2.42
N GLU A 39 -2.82 -1.81 -3.34
CA GLU A 39 -1.65 -2.64 -3.64
C GLU A 39 -0.70 -2.77 -2.44
N ALA A 40 -0.50 -1.70 -1.68
CA ALA A 40 0.31 -1.74 -0.46
C ALA A 40 -0.33 -2.66 0.59
N ALA A 41 -1.65 -2.58 0.79
CA ALA A 41 -2.40 -3.49 1.66
C ALA A 41 -2.28 -4.94 1.20
N ALA A 42 -2.45 -5.21 -0.09
CA ALA A 42 -2.28 -6.55 -0.66
C ALA A 42 -0.87 -7.13 -0.40
N ARG A 43 0.18 -6.30 -0.53
CA ARG A 43 1.56 -6.72 -0.25
C ARG A 43 1.81 -6.97 1.23
N ALA A 44 1.33 -6.08 2.10
CA ALA A 44 1.50 -6.22 3.55
C ALA A 44 0.79 -7.48 4.08
N ILE A 45 -0.49 -7.67 3.71
CA ILE A 45 -1.26 -8.86 4.05
C ILE A 45 -0.60 -10.10 3.46
N GLY A 46 -0.18 -10.08 2.19
CA GLY A 46 0.51 -11.21 1.56
C GLY A 46 1.81 -11.60 2.28
N GLY A 47 2.58 -10.61 2.76
CA GLY A 47 3.77 -10.84 3.58
C GLY A 47 3.45 -11.44 4.96
N THR A 48 2.38 -10.99 5.60
CA THR A 48 1.89 -11.53 6.87
C THR A 48 1.36 -12.97 6.73
N VAL A 49 0.57 -13.25 5.70
CA VAL A 49 0.11 -14.61 5.36
C VAL A 49 1.29 -15.54 5.11
N GLY A 50 2.29 -15.09 4.35
CA GLY A 50 3.49 -15.89 4.11
C GLY A 50 4.26 -16.22 5.39
N ARG A 51 4.39 -15.26 6.32
CA ARG A 51 5.03 -15.49 7.64
C ARG A 51 4.22 -16.45 8.50
N LEU A 52 2.91 -16.27 8.59
CA LEU A 52 2.02 -17.15 9.34
C LEU A 52 2.09 -18.59 8.82
N LEU A 53 2.01 -18.78 7.51
CA LEU A 53 2.14 -20.11 6.91
C LEU A 53 3.50 -20.74 7.22
N ALA A 54 4.59 -19.97 7.16
CA ALA A 54 5.92 -20.44 7.50
C ALA A 54 6.05 -20.84 8.98
N ASP A 55 5.44 -20.08 9.90
CA ASP A 55 5.38 -20.41 11.34
C ASP A 55 4.64 -21.73 11.60
N HIS A 56 3.58 -21.98 10.82
CA HIS A 56 2.84 -23.25 10.81
C HIS A 56 3.53 -24.37 10.01
N GLY A 57 4.77 -24.19 9.54
CA GLY A 57 5.55 -25.19 8.81
C GLY A 57 5.09 -25.41 7.36
N ILE A 58 4.23 -24.55 6.82
CA ILE A 58 3.69 -24.64 5.47
C ILE A 58 4.55 -23.80 4.53
N ARG A 59 5.22 -24.46 3.58
CA ARG A 59 6.03 -23.78 2.56
C ARG A 59 5.22 -23.50 1.29
N LEU A 60 5.37 -22.28 0.77
CA LEU A 60 4.77 -21.83 -0.48
C LEU A 60 5.63 -22.21 -1.68
N ASP A 61 4.97 -22.63 -2.76
CA ASP A 61 5.56 -22.76 -4.10
C ASP A 61 5.55 -21.38 -4.78
N GLY A 62 6.45 -20.50 -4.31
CA GLY A 62 6.55 -19.12 -4.80
C GLY A 62 5.73 -18.10 -4.02
N LYS A 63 5.54 -16.90 -4.61
CA LYS A 63 4.79 -15.81 -3.96
C LYS A 63 3.29 -15.97 -4.19
N PRO A 64 2.45 -15.77 -3.15
CA PRO A 64 1.00 -15.78 -3.32
C PRO A 64 0.56 -14.58 -4.18
N ARG A 65 -0.50 -14.76 -4.96
CA ARG A 65 -1.18 -13.73 -5.74
C ARG A 65 -2.23 -13.08 -4.85
N CYS A 66 -2.01 -11.82 -4.48
CA CYS A 66 -2.95 -11.07 -3.67
C CYS A 66 -3.69 -10.04 -4.52
N SER A 67 -5.00 -9.93 -4.30
CA SER A 67 -5.87 -8.88 -4.81
C SER A 67 -6.53 -8.20 -3.61
N ALA A 68 -6.52 -6.87 -3.60
CA ALA A 68 -7.23 -6.09 -2.60
C ALA A 68 -8.43 -5.42 -3.26
N ASP A 69 -9.59 -5.57 -2.63
CA ASP A 69 -10.80 -4.81 -2.93
C ASP A 69 -11.05 -3.94 -1.71
N MET A 70 -10.48 -2.72 -1.73
CA MET A 70 -10.48 -1.81 -0.59
C MET A 70 -10.87 -0.41 -1.03
N SER A 71 -11.62 0.26 -0.18
CA SER A 71 -12.08 1.63 -0.37
C SER A 71 -11.50 2.53 0.71
N VAL A 72 -11.21 3.78 0.35
CA VAL A 72 -10.77 4.79 1.31
C VAL A 72 -11.93 5.15 2.22
N VAL A 73 -11.69 5.16 3.53
CA VAL A 73 -12.67 5.65 4.50
C VAL A 73 -12.51 7.17 4.61
N GLU A 74 -13.50 7.93 4.13
CA GLU A 74 -13.45 9.39 4.18
C GLU A 74 -13.32 9.91 5.63
N GLY A 75 -12.29 10.71 5.90
CA GLY A 75 -12.02 11.27 7.23
C GLY A 75 -10.97 10.51 8.04
N ASP A 76 -10.61 9.30 7.63
CA ASP A 76 -9.60 8.47 8.28
C ASP A 76 -8.48 8.11 7.30
N ALA A 77 -7.24 8.02 7.79
CA ALA A 77 -6.11 7.53 7.00
C ALA A 77 -6.12 5.99 6.93
N ALA A 78 -7.28 5.43 6.58
CA ALA A 78 -7.59 4.02 6.62
C ALA A 78 -8.29 3.57 5.33
N LEU A 79 -8.02 2.33 4.95
CA LEU A 79 -8.73 1.59 3.92
C LEU A 79 -9.63 0.57 4.58
N ASP A 80 -10.83 0.36 4.07
CA ASP A 80 -11.71 -0.73 4.50
C ASP A 80 -12.05 -1.65 3.32
N GLY A 81 -12.08 -2.95 3.59
CA GLY A 81 -12.51 -3.94 2.61
C GLY A 81 -11.83 -5.28 2.78
N THR A 82 -11.67 -6.00 1.66
CA THR A 82 -11.22 -7.38 1.67
C THR A 82 -9.93 -7.55 0.86
N VAL A 83 -8.93 -8.23 1.43
CA VAL A 83 -7.76 -8.73 0.69
C VAL A 83 -7.85 -10.23 0.54
N ARG A 84 -7.77 -10.71 -0.70
CA ARG A 84 -7.71 -12.14 -1.02
C ARG A 84 -6.36 -12.49 -1.60
N CYS A 85 -5.67 -13.42 -0.95
CA CYS A 85 -4.42 -13.98 -1.42
C CYS A 85 -4.61 -15.46 -1.77
N THR A 86 -4.27 -15.84 -2.99
CA THR A 86 -4.26 -17.25 -3.42
C THR A 86 -2.84 -17.71 -3.71
N GLY A 87 -2.58 -18.99 -3.52
CA GLY A 87 -1.26 -19.57 -3.78
C GLY A 87 -1.30 -21.08 -3.76
N ARG A 88 -0.11 -21.69 -3.81
CA ARG A 88 0.04 -23.14 -3.72
C ARG A 88 1.18 -23.46 -2.78
N THR A 89 1.06 -24.53 -2.00
CA THR A 89 2.15 -25.06 -1.18
C THR A 89 3.15 -25.81 -2.06
N SER A 90 4.38 -25.99 -1.57
CA SER A 90 5.37 -26.87 -2.21
C SER A 90 4.93 -28.34 -2.25
N THR A 91 3.90 -28.72 -1.48
CA THR A 91 3.27 -30.05 -1.48
C THR A 91 2.10 -30.15 -2.47
N GLY A 92 1.81 -29.08 -3.23
CA GLY A 92 0.76 -29.05 -4.26
C GLY A 92 -0.64 -28.73 -3.75
N GLN A 93 -0.80 -28.24 -2.52
CA GLN A 93 -2.11 -27.86 -1.96
C GLN A 93 -2.42 -26.40 -2.27
N ASP A 94 -3.63 -26.10 -2.72
CA ASP A 94 -4.06 -24.72 -2.93
C ASP A 94 -4.25 -24.01 -1.59
N ILE A 95 -3.93 -22.71 -1.59
CA ILE A 95 -4.01 -21.84 -0.43
C ILE A 95 -4.90 -20.67 -0.79
N GLU A 96 -5.80 -20.35 0.14
CA GLU A 96 -6.63 -19.16 0.07
C GLU A 96 -6.59 -18.47 1.42
N ALA A 97 -6.15 -17.22 1.43
CA ALA A 97 -6.20 -16.36 2.60
C ALA A 97 -7.10 -15.17 2.30
N THR A 98 -8.08 -14.95 3.17
CA THR A 98 -9.01 -13.82 3.08
C THR A 98 -8.86 -13.00 4.35
N PHE A 99 -8.42 -11.76 4.18
CA PHE A 99 -8.48 -10.74 5.21
C PHE A 99 -9.68 -9.85 4.95
N ASP A 100 -10.47 -9.61 5.97
CA ASP A 100 -11.62 -8.71 5.93
C ASP A 100 -11.52 -7.72 7.08
N GLY A 101 -11.44 -6.43 6.76
CA GLY A 101 -11.38 -5.36 7.75
C GLY A 101 -10.65 -4.11 7.25
N SER A 102 -10.20 -3.31 8.21
CA SER A 102 -9.61 -2.01 7.97
C SER A 102 -8.09 -2.04 8.07
N VAL A 103 -7.41 -1.46 7.08
CA VAL A 103 -5.96 -1.34 6.97
C VAL A 103 -5.57 0.12 7.07
N SER A 104 -4.81 0.47 8.10
CA SER A 104 -4.20 1.79 8.29
C SER A 104 -2.68 1.67 8.22
N THR A 105 -1.98 2.79 8.13
CA THR A 105 -0.51 2.83 8.19
C THR A 105 0.08 2.23 9.47
N THR A 106 -0.71 2.18 10.54
CA THR A 106 -0.25 1.81 11.89
C THR A 106 -0.86 0.50 12.39
N SER A 107 -1.99 0.05 11.81
CA SER A 107 -2.74 -1.10 12.32
C SER A 107 -3.59 -1.75 11.23
N CYS A 108 -3.76 -3.07 11.33
CA CYS A 108 -4.78 -3.81 10.59
C CYS A 108 -5.80 -4.37 11.59
N THR A 109 -7.01 -3.85 11.55
CA THR A 109 -8.11 -4.36 12.37
C THR A 109 -9.01 -5.18 11.48
N GLY A 110 -9.15 -6.47 11.77
CA GLY A 110 -9.95 -7.33 10.92
C GLY A 110 -9.68 -8.82 11.12
N SER A 111 -10.51 -9.63 10.47
CA SER A 111 -10.42 -11.08 10.52
C SER A 111 -9.59 -11.61 9.37
N LEU A 112 -8.50 -12.32 9.68
CA LEU A 112 -7.75 -13.12 8.71
C LEU A 112 -8.15 -14.58 8.82
N ILE A 113 -8.56 -15.17 7.70
CA ILE A 113 -8.84 -16.59 7.55
C ILE A 113 -7.87 -17.15 6.53
N VAL A 114 -7.17 -18.23 6.87
CA VAL A 114 -6.28 -18.94 5.93
C VAL A 114 -6.70 -20.40 5.82
N THR A 115 -6.93 -20.82 4.58
CA THR A 115 -7.38 -22.13 4.17
C THR A 115 -6.29 -22.79 3.33
N VAL A 116 -5.95 -24.04 3.62
CA VAL A 116 -4.99 -24.85 2.85
C VAL A 116 -5.64 -26.18 2.48
N GLY A 117 -5.69 -26.49 1.18
CA GLY A 117 -6.36 -27.69 0.66
C GLY A 117 -7.83 -27.77 1.05
N GLY A 118 -8.53 -26.64 1.13
CA GLY A 118 -9.95 -26.55 1.52
C GLY A 118 -10.21 -26.67 3.03
N ARG A 119 -9.17 -26.69 3.87
CA ARG A 119 -9.31 -26.73 5.34
C ARG A 119 -8.81 -25.43 5.94
N GLN A 120 -9.64 -24.79 6.77
CA GLN A 120 -9.21 -23.63 7.55
C GLN A 120 -8.13 -24.07 8.55
N ILE A 121 -6.95 -23.46 8.45
CA ILE A 121 -5.81 -23.76 9.32
C ILE A 121 -5.58 -22.62 10.33
N ILE A 122 -5.88 -21.39 9.93
CA ILE A 122 -5.64 -20.17 10.72
C ILE A 122 -6.89 -19.30 10.69
N GLN A 123 -7.31 -18.82 11.86
CA GLN A 123 -8.29 -17.76 12.02
C GLN A 123 -7.80 -16.83 13.13
N THR A 124 -7.58 -15.56 12.80
CA THR A 124 -7.14 -14.57 13.77
C THR A 124 -8.02 -13.33 13.64
N PRO A 125 -8.70 -12.91 14.72
CA PRO A 125 -9.63 -11.78 14.69
C PRO A 125 -8.93 -10.41 14.71
N ASP A 126 -7.62 -10.37 14.86
CA ASP A 126 -6.83 -9.13 14.89
C ASP A 126 -5.39 -9.38 14.40
N LEU A 127 -4.91 -8.58 13.46
CA LEU A 127 -3.54 -8.64 12.97
C LEU A 127 -2.72 -7.52 13.63
N PRO A 128 -1.90 -7.81 14.65
CA PRO A 128 -1.27 -6.77 15.48
C PRO A 128 -0.25 -5.90 14.73
N ALA A 129 0.15 -6.29 13.52
CA ALA A 129 0.96 -5.46 12.64
C ALA A 129 0.75 -5.85 11.18
N CYS A 130 -0.08 -5.09 10.47
CA CYS A 130 0.22 -4.82 9.07
C CYS A 130 1.21 -3.68 9.06
N GLU A 131 2.49 -4.01 9.08
CA GLU A 131 3.43 -3.05 8.52
C GLU A 131 3.13 -2.99 7.03
N LEU A 132 2.26 -2.05 6.65
CA LEU A 132 2.33 -1.46 5.31
C LEU A 132 3.77 -1.00 5.20
N ALA A 133 4.61 -1.81 4.57
CA ALA A 133 6.04 -1.55 4.50
C ALA A 133 6.20 -0.13 4.00
N SER A 134 6.62 0.76 4.91
CA SER A 134 7.00 2.13 4.61
C SER A 134 8.11 2.02 3.57
N GLY A 135 7.74 2.15 2.31
CA GLY A 135 8.68 2.32 1.21
C GLY A 135 9.21 3.73 1.25
#